data_AF-A0A966IKM0-F1
#
_entry.id   AF-A0A966IKM0-F1
#
_cell.length_a   1.000
_cell.length_b   1.000
_cell.length_c   1.000
_cell.angle_alpha   90.00
_cell.angle_beta   90.00
_cell.angle_gamma   90.00
#
_symmetry.space_group_name_H-M   'P 1'
#
loop_
_entity.id
_entity.type
_entity.pdbx_description
1 polymer ?
#
loop_
_entity_poly.entity_id
_entity_poly.type
_entity_poly.pdbx_seq_one_letter_code
_entity_poly.pdbx_strand_id
1 'polypeptide(L)'
;TTTPAVTTATNENCPAPDANQTTYRSPSPTKAGNMVYISSRIKQVVCVKDGTGKLEKRALDVNGSHSFFGKAPFVLMTTNLSQADIFFQGYRVRIDDPNASSVILEEVPY
;
A
#
# COMPACT_ATOMS: atom_id res chain seq x y z
N THR A 1 -10.22 36.00 8.41
CA THR A 1 -10.92 34.71 8.53
C THR A 1 -11.53 34.42 7.17
N THR A 2 -11.10 33.40 6.41
CA THR A 2 -11.47 32.00 6.62
C THR A 2 -10.53 31.06 5.84
N THR A 3 -9.86 30.18 6.60
CA THR A 3 -9.46 28.79 6.36
C THR A 3 -8.60 28.38 5.12
N PRO A 4 -7.42 27.73 5.34
CA PRO A 4 -6.68 27.05 4.28
C PRO A 4 -7.40 25.76 3.84
N ALA A 5 -7.72 25.66 2.56
CA ALA A 5 -8.25 24.44 1.95
C ALA A 5 -7.18 23.34 1.99
N VAL A 6 -7.37 22.40 2.90
CA VAL A 6 -6.60 21.15 2.96
C VAL A 6 -6.75 20.43 1.63
N THR A 7 -5.60 20.09 1.07
CA THR A 7 -5.37 19.42 -0.19
C THR A 7 -6.06 18.04 -0.19
N THR A 8 -7.33 17.96 -0.57
CA THR A 8 -7.95 16.69 -0.97
C THR A 8 -7.41 16.34 -2.35
N ALA A 9 -6.26 15.67 -2.38
CA ALA A 9 -5.72 15.06 -3.57
C ALA A 9 -6.77 14.10 -4.16
N THR A 10 -7.38 14.53 -5.25
CA THR A 10 -8.03 13.76 -6.32
C THR A 10 -8.02 12.24 -6.09
N ASN A 11 -9.13 11.78 -5.52
CA ASN A 11 -9.47 10.39 -5.18
C ASN A 11 -10.05 9.62 -6.38
N GLU A 12 -9.79 10.04 -7.63
CA GLU A 12 -10.60 9.63 -8.79
C GLU A 12 -10.00 8.49 -9.63
N ASN A 13 -8.93 7.81 -9.19
CA ASN A 13 -8.36 6.70 -10.00
C ASN A 13 -7.66 5.58 -9.22
N CYS A 14 -7.83 5.52 -7.89
CA CYS A 14 -7.43 4.33 -7.15
C CYS A 14 -8.60 3.35 -7.21
N PRO A 15 -8.36 2.07 -7.56
CA PRO A 15 -9.43 1.07 -7.52
C PRO A 15 -10.01 1.03 -6.10
N ALA A 16 -11.32 0.86 -6.01
CA ALA A 16 -11.97 0.67 -4.73
C ALA A 16 -11.32 -0.56 -4.05
N PRO A 17 -11.02 -0.48 -2.75
CA PRO A 17 -10.55 -1.65 -2.03
C PRO A 17 -11.59 -2.76 -2.16
N ASP A 18 -11.12 -3.99 -2.38
CA ASP A 18 -11.99 -5.15 -2.45
C ASP A 18 -12.76 -5.29 -1.14
N ALA A 19 -14.01 -5.74 -1.21
CA ALA A 19 -14.76 -6.05 0.00
C ALA A 19 -14.11 -7.19 0.81
N ASN A 20 -13.24 -8.00 0.17
CA ASN A 20 -12.54 -9.13 0.76
C ASN A 20 -11.02 -8.88 0.82
N GLN A 21 -10.62 -7.71 1.33
CA GLN A 21 -9.22 -7.41 1.58
C GLN A 21 -8.59 -8.43 2.52
N THR A 22 -7.50 -9.06 2.06
CA THR A 22 -6.71 -9.92 2.92
C THR A 22 -5.84 -9.06 3.84
N THR A 23 -5.89 -9.34 5.14
CA THR A 23 -4.95 -8.74 6.10
C THR A 23 -3.68 -9.56 6.15
N TYR A 24 -2.56 -8.94 5.84
CA TYR A 24 -1.23 -9.51 5.96
C TYR A 24 -0.51 -8.93 7.18
N ARG A 25 0.06 -9.83 7.98
CA ARG A 25 0.93 -9.51 9.11
C ARG A 25 2.31 -10.08 8.85
N SER A 26 3.33 -9.30 9.13
CA SER A 26 4.71 -9.76 8.98
C SER A 26 4.99 -10.83 10.06
N PRO A 27 5.37 -12.07 9.71
CA PRO A 27 5.59 -13.12 10.70
C PRO A 27 6.84 -12.88 11.56
N SER A 28 7.82 -12.16 11.00
CA SER A 28 9.04 -11.76 11.71
C SER A 28 9.38 -10.33 11.30
N PRO A 29 8.76 -9.33 11.93
CA PRO A 29 9.08 -7.93 11.67
C PRO A 29 10.49 -7.64 12.21
N THR A 30 11.31 -6.96 11.41
CA THR A 30 12.68 -6.54 11.76
C THR A 30 12.85 -5.02 11.66
N LYS A 31 11.79 -4.32 11.24
CA LYS A 31 11.71 -2.87 11.10
C LYS A 31 10.34 -2.42 11.59
N ALA A 32 10.24 -1.15 11.99
CA ALA A 32 8.97 -0.53 12.34
C ALA A 32 7.97 -0.57 11.17
N GLY A 33 6.68 -0.68 11.49
CA GLY A 33 5.56 -0.64 10.54
C GLY A 33 5.22 0.78 10.11
N ASN A 34 6.23 1.62 9.85
CA ASN A 34 6.07 3.00 9.39
C ASN A 34 6.44 3.21 7.91
N MET A 35 6.92 2.17 7.24
CA MET A 35 7.29 2.19 5.83
C MET A 35 6.84 0.94 5.12
N VAL A 36 6.23 1.10 3.95
CA VAL A 36 5.90 0.03 3.01
C VAL A 36 6.70 0.27 1.74
N TYR A 37 7.47 -0.72 1.30
CA TYR A 37 8.15 -0.67 0.03
C TYR A 37 7.41 -1.52 -0.99
N ILE A 38 7.26 -1.00 -2.21
CA ILE A 38 6.53 -1.66 -3.28
C ILE A 38 7.37 -1.56 -4.54
N SER A 39 7.55 -2.67 -5.22
CA SER A 39 8.24 -2.76 -6.49
C SER A 39 7.33 -3.42 -7.50
N SER A 40 6.93 -2.72 -8.54
CA SER A 40 6.09 -3.28 -9.58
C SER A 40 6.94 -3.82 -10.72
N ARG A 41 6.63 -5.04 -11.18
CA ARG A 41 7.27 -5.63 -12.36
C ARG A 41 6.71 -5.11 -13.67
N ILE A 42 5.50 -4.56 -13.65
CA ILE A 42 4.81 -4.00 -14.81
C ILE A 42 4.51 -2.52 -14.59
N LYS A 43 4.18 -1.81 -15.67
CA LYS A 43 3.65 -0.45 -15.56
C LYS A 43 2.25 -0.50 -14.97
N GLN A 44 2.06 -0.01 -13.74
CA GLN A 44 0.75 0.05 -13.08
C GLN A 44 0.71 1.16 -12.03
N VAL A 45 -0.51 1.53 -11.63
CA VAL A 45 -0.73 2.51 -10.57
C VAL A 45 -0.98 1.77 -9.26
N VAL A 46 -0.21 2.11 -8.23
CA VAL A 46 -0.38 1.61 -6.87
C VAL A 46 -0.83 2.73 -5.97
N CYS A 47 -1.84 2.44 -5.18
CA CYS A 47 -2.38 3.34 -4.17
C CYS A 47 -2.16 2.74 -2.79
N VAL A 48 -1.71 3.56 -1.86
CA VAL A 48 -1.43 3.17 -0.48
C VAL A 48 -2.14 4.13 0.44
N LYS A 49 -3.07 3.64 1.24
CA LYS A 49 -3.73 4.43 2.28
C LYS A 49 -3.14 4.05 3.63
N ASP A 50 -2.65 5.01 4.38
CA ASP A 50 -2.16 4.76 5.73
C ASP A 50 -3.29 4.81 6.78
N GLY A 51 -2.99 4.44 8.01
CA GLY A 51 -3.90 4.44 9.15
C GLY A 51 -4.36 5.84 9.58
N THR A 52 -3.66 6.91 9.19
CA THR A 52 -4.15 8.29 9.35
C THR A 52 -5.18 8.69 8.28
N GLY A 53 -5.42 7.81 7.29
CA GLY A 53 -6.31 8.07 6.16
C GLY A 53 -5.61 8.76 4.99
N LYS A 54 -4.29 8.95 5.02
CA LYS A 54 -3.52 9.55 3.93
C LYS A 54 -3.42 8.54 2.79
N LEU A 55 -4.10 8.83 1.69
CA LEU A 55 -3.99 8.06 0.45
C LEU A 55 -2.89 8.65 -0.43
N GLU A 56 -1.91 7.84 -0.77
CA GLU A 56 -0.82 8.18 -1.66
C GLU A 56 -0.87 7.31 -2.91
N LYS A 57 -0.90 7.95 -4.08
CA LYS A 57 -0.92 7.27 -5.38
C LYS A 57 0.42 7.41 -6.08
N ARG A 58 0.93 6.31 -6.62
CA ARG A 58 2.12 6.29 -7.45
C ARG A 58 1.91 5.43 -8.69
N ALA A 59 2.15 6.04 -9.84
CA ALA A 59 2.39 5.29 -11.06
C ALA A 59 3.81 4.70 -10.95
N LEU A 60 3.90 3.38 -10.95
CA LEU A 60 5.14 2.64 -11.07
C LEU A 60 5.28 2.22 -12.53
N ASP A 61 6.44 2.49 -13.11
CA ASP A 61 6.81 1.93 -14.41
C ASP A 61 7.23 0.45 -14.28
N VAL A 62 7.56 -0.18 -15.41
CA VAL A 62 8.06 -1.55 -15.46
C VAL A 62 9.35 -1.65 -14.62
N ASN A 63 9.39 -2.52 -13.61
CA ASN A 63 10.46 -2.60 -12.59
C ASN A 63 10.63 -1.32 -11.75
N GLY A 64 9.62 -0.45 -11.72
CA GLY A 64 9.59 0.74 -10.89
C GLY A 64 9.35 0.37 -9.43
N SER A 65 9.97 1.11 -8.50
CA SER A 65 9.75 0.90 -7.08
C SER A 65 9.56 2.21 -6.31
N HIS A 66 8.83 2.13 -5.20
CA HIS A 66 8.56 3.26 -4.34
C HIS A 66 8.39 2.84 -2.88
N SER A 67 8.91 3.67 -1.98
CA SER A 67 8.72 3.54 -0.54
C SER A 67 7.66 4.54 -0.08
N PHE A 68 6.61 4.03 0.55
CA PHE A 68 5.57 4.82 1.17
C PHE A 68 5.85 4.90 2.67
N PHE A 69 5.83 6.11 3.21
CA PHE A 69 6.04 6.35 4.63
C PHE A 69 4.74 6.86 5.25
N GLY A 70 4.38 6.32 6.40
CA GLY A 70 3.14 6.66 7.09
C GLY A 70 2.96 5.88 8.38
N LYS A 71 1.72 5.74 8.81
CA LYS A 71 1.36 4.97 9.99
C LYS A 71 0.57 3.73 9.58
N ALA A 72 0.92 2.58 10.13
CA ALA A 72 0.09 1.39 9.98
C ALA A 72 -1.26 1.54 10.71
N PRO A 73 -2.32 0.80 10.30
CA PRO A 73 -2.34 -0.17 9.20
C PRO A 73 -2.32 0.50 7.82
N PHE A 74 -1.57 -0.08 6.87
CA PHE A 74 -1.59 0.39 5.49
C PHE A 74 -2.56 -0.43 4.66
N VAL A 75 -3.19 0.18 3.69
CA VAL A 75 -4.10 -0.44 2.74
C VAL A 75 -3.54 -0.21 1.36
N LEU A 76 -3.00 -1.27 0.77
CA LEU A 76 -2.58 -1.24 -0.62
C LEU A 76 -3.76 -1.56 -1.52
N MET A 77 -3.87 -0.83 -2.62
CA MET A 77 -4.86 -1.03 -3.68
C MET A 77 -4.16 -0.85 -5.03
N THR A 78 -4.20 -1.88 -5.88
CA THR A 78 -3.66 -1.83 -7.24
C THR A 78 -4.37 -2.86 -8.12
N THR A 79 -4.34 -2.66 -9.43
CA THR A 79 -5.04 -3.54 -10.37
C THR A 79 -4.40 -4.92 -10.48
N ASN A 80 -3.09 -5.04 -10.26
CA ASN A 80 -2.39 -6.32 -10.38
C ASN A 80 -1.34 -6.51 -9.28
N LEU A 81 -1.83 -6.91 -8.12
CA LEU A 81 -1.04 -6.96 -6.90
C LEU A 81 -0.07 -8.15 -6.91
N SER A 82 -0.39 -9.24 -7.64
CA SER A 82 0.55 -10.33 -7.92
C SER A 82 1.79 -9.90 -8.73
N GLN A 83 1.71 -8.79 -9.48
CA GLN A 83 2.83 -8.21 -10.22
C GLN A 83 3.56 -7.13 -9.41
N ALA A 84 3.14 -6.87 -8.18
CA ALA A 84 3.76 -5.96 -7.25
C ALA A 84 4.42 -6.74 -6.10
N ASP A 85 5.74 -6.62 -5.99
CA ASP A 85 6.52 -7.09 -4.87
C ASP A 85 6.44 -6.09 -3.71
N ILE A 86 5.78 -6.50 -2.63
CA ILE A 86 5.52 -5.63 -1.48
C ILE A 86 6.36 -6.11 -0.31
N PHE A 87 6.96 -5.16 0.41
CA PHE A 87 7.79 -5.40 1.57
C PHE A 87 7.33 -4.51 2.71
N PHE A 88 7.08 -5.11 3.85
CA PHE A 88 6.60 -4.42 5.05
C PHE A 88 7.34 -4.95 6.27
N GLN A 89 7.80 -4.05 7.14
CA GLN A 89 8.56 -4.41 8.35
C GLN A 89 9.79 -5.31 8.10
N GLY A 90 10.41 -5.18 6.93
CA GLY A 90 11.55 -6.01 6.53
C GLY A 90 11.20 -7.42 6.02
N TYR A 91 9.91 -7.74 5.90
CA TYR A 91 9.42 -9.01 5.35
C TYR A 91 8.72 -8.81 4.01
N ARG A 92 8.88 -9.76 3.08
CA ARG A 92 8.15 -9.74 1.81
C ARG A 92 6.72 -10.21 2.04
N VAL A 93 5.77 -9.34 1.74
CA VAL A 93 4.34 -9.61 1.80
C VAL A 93 4.01 -10.64 0.73
N ARG A 94 3.51 -11.79 1.16
CA ARG A 94 3.00 -12.85 0.27
C ARG A 94 1.49 -12.84 0.31
N ILE A 95 0.91 -12.77 -0.87
CA ILE A 95 -0.54 -12.70 -1.02
C ILE A 95 -0.89 -13.95 -1.79
N ASP A 96 -1.61 -14.83 -1.10
CA ASP A 96 -1.99 -16.13 -1.61
C ASP A 96 -3.07 -16.03 -2.69
N ASP A 97 -3.80 -14.91 -2.69
CA ASP A 97 -4.85 -14.62 -3.66
C ASP A 97 -4.28 -13.93 -4.91
N PRO A 98 -4.27 -14.61 -6.08
CA PRO A 98 -3.75 -14.04 -7.32
C PRO A 98 -4.69 -12.99 -7.94
N ASN A 99 -5.95 -12.92 -7.48
CA ASN A 99 -6.95 -11.95 -7.94
C ASN A 99 -7.08 -10.76 -6.97
N ALA A 100 -6.32 -10.72 -5.88
CA ALA A 100 -6.37 -9.63 -4.94
C ALA A 100 -5.93 -8.34 -5.63
N SER A 101 -6.83 -7.36 -5.66
CA SER A 101 -6.49 -5.98 -6.00
C SER A 101 -6.21 -5.13 -4.77
N SER A 102 -6.34 -5.68 -3.56
CA SER A 102 -6.07 -4.94 -2.34
C SER A 102 -5.64 -5.83 -1.16
N VAL A 103 -4.81 -5.28 -0.29
CA VAL A 103 -4.26 -5.95 0.90
C VAL A 103 -4.11 -4.96 2.04
N ILE A 104 -4.40 -5.39 3.26
CA ILE A 104 -4.20 -4.60 4.48
C ILE A 104 -2.90 -5.08 5.14
N LEU A 105 -1.96 -4.18 5.36
CA LEU A 105 -0.71 -4.42 6.07
C LEU A 105 -0.88 -3.93 7.49
N GLU A 106 -1.00 -4.86 8.42
CA GLU A 106 -1.14 -4.56 9.84
C GLU A 106 0.25 -4.62 10.50
N GLU A 107 0.60 -3.55 11.22
CA GLU A 107 1.84 -3.50 12.00
C GLU A 107 1.79 -4.56 13.10
N VAL A 108 2.95 -5.19 13.33
CA VAL A 108 3.13 -6.15 14.41
C VAL A 108 4.34 -5.71 15.23
N PRO A 109 4.32 -5.89 16.56
CA PRO A 109 5.46 -5.55 17.39
C PRO A 109 6.69 -6.35 16.93
N TYR A 110 7.81 -5.64 16.75
CA TYR A 110 9.13 -6.21 16.44
C TYR A 110 10.01 -6.32 17.66
#